data_AF-A0A7Y5RAE8-F1
#
_entry.id   AF-A0A7Y5RAE8-F1
#
_cell.length_a   1.000
_cell.length_b   1.000
_cell.length_c   1.000
_cell.angle_alpha   90.00
_cell.angle_beta   90.00
_cell.angle_gamma   90.00
#
_symmetry.space_group_name_H-M   'P 1'
#
loop_
_entity.id
_entity.type
_entity.pdbx_description
1 polymer ?
#
loop_
_entity_poly.entity_id
_entity_poly.type
_entity_poly.pdbx_seq_one_letter_code
_entity_poly.pdbx_strand_id
1 'polypeptide(L)'
;GTSMNLGQSVAVCLWELTRDGVGGGAMSEDGFADSAAVDRFEAVLREGLTATGYEAKFPANCGEEMTRRLVRRLRLNRKDAEIWTGIWRQVLWKLRQ
;
A
#
# COMPACT_ATOMS: atom_id res chain seq x y z
N GLY A 1 31.65 14.47 7.47
CA GLY A 1 30.31 14.48 6.84
C GLY A 1 29.32 14.88 7.90
N THR A 2 28.66 16.02 7.73
CA THR A 2 27.75 16.56 8.76
C THR A 2 26.43 15.80 8.66
N SER A 3 26.21 14.85 9.57
CA SER A 3 24.91 14.20 9.72
C SER A 3 23.97 15.19 10.40
N MET A 4 22.78 15.39 9.83
CA MET A 4 21.73 16.17 10.49
C MET A 4 21.19 15.37 11.67
N ASN A 5 21.09 16.00 12.84
CA ASN A 5 20.31 15.43 13.93
C ASN A 5 18.82 15.41 13.55
N LEU A 6 18.07 14.44 14.07
CA LEU A 6 16.63 14.28 13.84
C LEU A 6 15.84 15.59 14.00
N GLY A 7 16.19 16.41 15.01
CA GLY A 7 15.51 17.70 15.24
C GLY A 7 15.66 18.68 14.08
N GLN A 8 16.81 18.69 13.40
CA GLN A 8 17.04 19.55 12.23
C GLN A 8 16.31 19.01 11.00
N SER A 9 16.33 17.69 10.78
CA SER A 9 15.59 17.06 9.68
C SER A 9 14.09 17.32 9.78
N VAL A 10 13.50 17.17 10.97
CA VAL A 10 12.08 17.44 11.20
C VAL A 10 11.76 18.93 11.04
N ALA A 11 12.62 19.82 11.55
CA ALA A 11 12.43 21.27 11.41
C ALA A 11 12.40 21.72 9.94
N VAL A 12 13.30 21.18 9.11
CA VAL A 12 13.33 21.46 7.67
C VAL A 12 12.08 20.89 6.98
N CYS A 13 11.71 19.63 7.24
CA CYS A 13 10.50 19.04 6.64
C CYS A 13 9.23 19.82 6.98
N LEU A 14 9.07 20.22 8.25
CA LEU A 14 7.88 20.98 8.68
C LEU A 14 7.86 22.37 8.05
N TRP A 15 9.01 23.03 7.98
CA TRP A 15 9.11 24.33 7.34
C TRP A 15 8.73 24.25 5.85
N GLU A 16 9.26 23.27 5.11
CA GLU A 16 8.92 23.05 3.70
C GLU A 16 7.42 22.76 3.50
N LEU A 17 6.84 21.88 4.33
CA LEU A 17 5.39 21.58 4.30
C LEU A 17 4.52 22.82 4.50
N THR A 18 4.93 23.74 5.38
CA THR A 18 4.19 25.00 5.63
C THR A 18 4.47 26.07 4.58
N ARG A 19 5.68 26.09 4.01
CA ARG A 19 6.15 27.10 3.07
C ARG A 19 5.47 27.00 1.72
N ASP A 20 5.29 25.79 1.20
CA ASP A 20 4.66 25.58 -0.11
C ASP A 20 3.14 25.84 -0.07
N GLY A 21 2.60 26.18 1.11
CA GLY A 21 1.18 26.17 1.39
C GLY A 21 0.66 24.74 1.35
N VAL A 22 -0.34 24.43 2.17
CA VAL A 22 -1.18 23.27 1.86
C VAL A 22 -1.92 23.64 0.59
N GLY A 23 -1.30 23.39 -0.57
CA GLY A 23 -1.91 23.53 -1.87
C GLY A 23 -3.13 22.63 -1.86
N GLY A 24 -4.27 23.20 -1.46
CA GLY A 24 -5.57 22.58 -1.40
C GLY A 24 -6.07 22.35 -2.83
N GLY A 25 -5.31 21.58 -3.61
CA GLY A 25 -5.87 20.86 -4.73
C GLY A 25 -6.99 20.02 -4.14
N ALA A 26 -8.21 20.28 -4.60
CA ALA A 26 -9.41 19.59 -4.15
C ALA A 26 -9.09 18.10 -4.01
N MET A 27 -9.09 17.60 -2.78
CA MET A 27 -9.02 16.16 -2.55
C MET A 27 -10.18 15.58 -3.34
N SER A 28 -9.88 14.84 -4.41
CA SER A 28 -10.87 14.12 -5.18
C SER A 28 -11.82 13.40 -4.22
N GLU A 29 -13.13 13.53 -4.42
CA GLU A 29 -14.15 12.98 -3.51
C GLU A 29 -13.97 11.46 -3.28
N ASP A 30 -13.34 10.77 -4.24
CA ASP A 30 -12.75 9.44 -4.06
C ASP A 30 -11.32 9.52 -3.51
N GLY A 31 -11.19 9.82 -2.21
CA GLY A 31 -9.91 9.83 -1.53
C GLY A 31 -9.16 8.50 -1.66
N PHE A 32 -7.81 8.56 -1.59
CA PHE A 32 -6.99 7.35 -1.51
C PHE A 32 -7.47 6.44 -0.38
N ALA A 33 -7.36 5.14 -0.59
CA ALA A 33 -7.60 4.17 0.46
C ALA A 33 -6.69 4.48 1.65
N ASP A 34 -7.25 4.40 2.86
CA ASP A 34 -6.43 4.45 4.07
C ASP A 34 -5.50 3.23 4.14
N SER A 35 -4.44 3.34 4.94
CA SER A 35 -3.48 2.25 5.11
C SER A 35 -4.16 0.94 5.50
N ALA A 36 -5.19 0.97 6.32
CA ALA A 36 -5.87 -0.24 6.78
C ALA A 36 -6.64 -0.96 5.65
N ALA A 37 -7.24 -0.23 4.72
CA ALA A 37 -7.87 -0.79 3.53
C ALA A 37 -6.84 -1.40 2.58
N VAL A 38 -5.70 -0.72 2.39
CA VAL A 38 -4.59 -1.21 1.56
C VAL A 38 -3.94 -2.46 2.18
N ASP A 39 -3.70 -2.45 3.49
CA ASP A 39 -3.09 -3.57 4.22
C ASP A 39 -4.02 -4.81 4.23
N ARG A 40 -5.35 -4.61 4.29
CA ARG A 40 -6.33 -5.69 4.12
C ARG A 40 -6.24 -6.33 2.74
N PHE A 41 -6.11 -5.53 1.69
CA PHE A 41 -5.93 -6.04 0.34
C PHE A 41 -4.60 -6.80 0.19
N GLU A 42 -3.50 -6.25 0.72
CA GLU A 42 -2.19 -6.91 0.73
C GLU A 42 -2.24 -8.30 1.37
N ALA A 43 -2.91 -8.41 2.53
CA ALA A 43 -3.03 -9.68 3.24
C ALA A 43 -3.74 -10.76 2.41
N VAL A 44 -4.87 -10.42 1.78
CA VAL A 44 -5.63 -11.37 0.95
C VAL A 44 -4.87 -11.72 -0.33
N LEU A 45 -4.17 -10.75 -0.93
CA LEU A 45 -3.32 -11.00 -2.08
C LEU A 45 -2.22 -12.02 -1.74
N ARG A 46 -1.52 -11.83 -0.62
CA ARG A 46 -0.47 -12.75 -0.14
C ARG A 46 -1.01 -14.16 0.09
N GLU A 47 -2.15 -14.29 0.77
CA GLU A 47 -2.81 -15.59 0.94
C GLU A 47 -3.06 -16.27 -0.41
N GLY A 48 -3.47 -15.52 -1.43
CA GLY A 48 -3.64 -16.01 -2.80
C GLY A 48 -2.34 -16.48 -3.45
N LEU A 49 -1.25 -15.73 -3.29
CA LEU A 49 0.07 -16.12 -3.80
C LEU A 49 0.57 -17.40 -3.13
N THR A 50 0.37 -17.55 -1.81
CA THR A 50 0.69 -18.77 -1.08
C THR A 50 -0.17 -19.94 -1.55
N ALA A 51 -1.49 -19.76 -1.62
CA ALA A 51 -2.45 -20.82 -1.99
C ALA A 51 -2.23 -21.35 -3.42
N THR A 52 -1.77 -20.50 -4.33
CA THR A 52 -1.43 -20.89 -5.72
C THR A 52 -0.03 -21.50 -5.86
N GLY A 53 0.78 -21.49 -4.80
CA GLY A 53 2.18 -21.92 -4.86
C GLY A 53 3.10 -20.95 -5.62
N TYR A 54 2.62 -19.75 -5.96
CA TYR A 54 3.39 -18.75 -6.69
C TYR A 54 4.63 -18.31 -5.90
N GLU A 55 4.51 -18.15 -4.58
CA GLU A 55 5.63 -17.80 -3.70
C GLU A 55 6.76 -18.85 -3.72
N ALA A 56 6.41 -20.13 -3.75
CA ALA A 56 7.38 -21.22 -3.81
C ALA A 56 8.10 -21.26 -5.17
N LYS A 57 7.40 -20.91 -6.25
CA LYS A 57 7.97 -20.87 -7.60
C LYS A 57 8.81 -19.62 -7.88
N PHE A 58 8.45 -18.49 -7.27
CA PHE A 58 9.09 -17.19 -7.50
C PHE A 58 9.37 -16.43 -6.19
N PRO A 59 10.26 -16.93 -5.33
CA PRO A 59 10.49 -16.36 -3.99
C PRO A 59 11.04 -14.92 -4.04
N ALA A 60 11.89 -14.61 -5.02
CA ALA A 60 12.40 -13.24 -5.22
C ALA A 60 11.29 -12.23 -5.58
N ASN A 61 10.17 -12.72 -6.13
CA ASN A 61 9.04 -11.89 -6.56
C ASN A 61 7.92 -11.82 -5.51
N CYS A 62 8.08 -12.44 -4.34
CA CYS A 62 7.01 -12.55 -3.34
C CYS A 62 7.45 -12.14 -1.94
N GLY A 63 8.59 -11.47 -1.81
CA GLY A 63 9.01 -10.92 -0.51
C GLY A 63 7.96 -9.96 0.05
N GLU A 64 7.71 -10.03 1.35
CA GLU A 64 6.68 -9.23 2.03
C GLU A 64 6.81 -7.72 1.73
N GLU A 65 8.02 -7.18 1.82
CA GLU A 65 8.30 -5.77 1.48
C GLU A 65 8.07 -5.44 0.01
N MET A 66 8.27 -6.40 -0.89
CA MET A 66 8.00 -6.22 -2.32
C MET A 66 6.50 -6.16 -2.57
N THR A 67 5.74 -7.12 -2.04
CA THR A 67 4.28 -7.15 -2.18
C THR A 67 3.65 -5.89 -1.60
N ARG A 68 4.10 -5.46 -0.42
CA ARG A 68 3.70 -4.19 0.20
C ARG A 68 3.97 -2.99 -0.70
N ARG A 69 5.17 -2.89 -1.27
CA ARG A 69 5.52 -1.80 -2.21
C ARG A 69 4.69 -1.87 -3.48
N LEU A 70 4.43 -3.05 -4.02
CA LEU A 70 3.63 -3.26 -5.21
C LEU A 70 2.19 -2.79 -5.00
N VAL A 71 1.57 -3.20 -3.89
CA VAL A 71 0.21 -2.79 -3.53
C VAL A 71 0.11 -1.28 -3.31
N ARG A 72 1.08 -0.66 -2.63
CA ARG A 72 1.10 0.80 -2.41
C ARG A 72 1.31 1.62 -3.69
N ARG A 73 1.96 1.05 -4.71
CA ARG A 73 2.12 1.69 -6.03
C ARG A 73 0.84 1.76 -6.84
N LEU A 74 -0.15 0.89 -6.55
CA LEU A 74 -1.44 0.90 -7.23
C LEU A 74 -2.25 2.16 -6.91
N ARG A 75 -1.94 2.85 -5.79
CA ARG A 75 -2.63 4.08 -5.36
C ARG A 75 -4.16 3.94 -5.40
N LEU A 76 -4.67 2.80 -4.90
CA LEU A 76 -6.10 2.50 -4.89
C LEU A 76 -6.87 3.56 -4.10
N ASN A 77 -8.02 3.97 -4.60
CA ASN A 77 -9.01 4.68 -3.80
C ASN A 77 -9.72 3.68 -2.86
N ARG A 78 -10.51 4.20 -1.91
CA ARG A 78 -11.20 3.35 -0.92
C ARG A 78 -12.09 2.28 -1.58
N LYS A 79 -12.88 2.67 -2.59
CA LYS A 79 -13.84 1.79 -3.27
C LYS A 79 -13.13 0.64 -4.00
N ASP A 80 -12.07 0.95 -4.73
CA ASP A 80 -11.29 -0.02 -5.47
C ASP A 80 -10.59 -1.00 -4.53
N ALA A 81 -10.03 -0.53 -3.41
CA ALA A 81 -9.43 -1.40 -2.40
C ALA A 81 -10.43 -2.45 -1.88
N GLU A 82 -11.67 -2.04 -1.61
CA GLU A 82 -12.73 -2.96 -1.17
C GLU A 82 -13.14 -3.96 -2.26
N ILE A 83 -13.31 -3.50 -3.49
CA ILE A 83 -13.64 -4.35 -4.65
C ILE A 83 -12.54 -5.39 -4.87
N TRP A 84 -11.27 -4.97 -4.91
CA TRP A 84 -10.14 -5.86 -5.08
C TRP A 84 -10.06 -6.91 -3.97
N THR A 85 -10.26 -6.49 -2.73
CA THR A 85 -10.27 -7.42 -1.59
C THR A 85 -11.40 -8.45 -1.72
N GLY A 86 -12.60 -8.04 -2.18
CA GLY A 86 -13.72 -8.93 -2.45
C GLY A 86 -13.43 -9.95 -3.56
N ILE A 87 -12.88 -9.50 -4.68
CA ILE A 87 -12.49 -10.34 -5.81
C ILE A 87 -11.50 -11.42 -5.34
N TRP A 88 -10.45 -11.02 -4.61
CA TRP A 88 -9.44 -11.96 -4.15
C TRP A 88 -9.97 -12.94 -3.10
N ARG A 89 -10.88 -12.51 -2.22
CA ARG A 89 -11.59 -13.44 -1.31
C ARG A 89 -12.39 -14.49 -2.07
N GLN A 90 -13.06 -14.10 -3.15
CA GLN A 90 -13.80 -15.04 -3.99
C GLN A 90 -12.87 -16.03 -4.71
N VAL A 91 -11.74 -15.55 -5.25
CA VAL A 91 -10.71 -16.41 -5.85
C VAL A 91 -10.18 -17.40 -4.82
N LEU A 92 -9.81 -16.93 -3.63
CA LEU A 92 -9.32 -17.79 -2.54
C LEU A 92 -10.34 -18.82 -2.11
N TRP A 93 -11.61 -18.43 -2.01
CA TRP A 93 -12.68 -19.38 -1.71
C TRP A 93 -12.73 -20.49 -2.76
N LYS A 94 -12.62 -20.15 -4.05
CA LYS A 94 -12.57 -21.14 -5.14
C LYS A 94 -11.32 -22.01 -5.15
N LEU A 95 -10.17 -21.48 -4.74
CA LEU A 95 -8.93 -22.26 -4.63
C LEU A 95 -8.93 -23.24 -3.46
N ARG A 96 -9.71 -22.95 -2.42
CA ARG A 96 -9.88 -23.82 -1.24
C ARG A 96 -11.00 -24.85 -1.40
N GLN A 97 -11.78 -24.75 -2.48
CA GLN A 97 -12.89 -25.65 -2.79
C GLN A 97 -12.40 -26.86 -3.59
#